data_AF-A0A257KFE3-F1
#
_entry.id   AF-A0A257KFE3-F1
#
_cell.length_a   1.000
_cell.length_b   1.000
_cell.length_c   1.000
_cell.angle_alpha   90.00
_cell.angle_beta   90.00
_cell.angle_gamma   90.00
#
_symmetry.space_group_name_H-M   'P 1'
#
loop_
_entity.id
_entity.type
_entity.pdbx_description
1 polymer ?
#
loop_
_entity_poly.entity_id
_entity_poly.type
_entity_poly.pdbx_seq_one_letter_code
_entity_poly.pdbx_strand_id
1 'polypeptide(L)'
;MKILRAADYKTMPWKNGMGSTTEIAIHPADAKLDDFDWRISMAQVASDGPFSSFAGIDRTLLVLEGNGIDLSVAGRPPARIDRETIHSFPGDQPTSARLVDGAIVDLNVMSRRKTVRHDVKRIKLAQRLDFTVSTQTIFVVEQGQLEIVDQTTTALLGERDAIIASRTTPALTFNPQGPTQVISIQLR
;
A
#
# COMPACT_ATOMS: atom_id res chain seq x y z
N MET A 1 -10.47 15.22 5.04
CA MET A 1 -9.87 13.91 4.65
C MET A 1 -10.94 12.81 4.56
N LYS A 2 -10.63 11.62 4.02
CA LYS A 2 -11.48 10.40 4.15
C LYS A 2 -10.73 9.33 4.95
N ILE A 3 -11.37 8.78 5.99
CA ILE A 3 -10.81 7.70 6.81
C ILE A 3 -11.32 6.36 6.27
N LEU A 4 -10.44 5.37 6.25
CA LEU A 4 -10.69 3.99 5.81
C LEU A 4 -10.30 3.05 6.94
N ARG A 5 -11.27 2.40 7.58
CA ARG A 5 -11.01 1.51 8.72
C ARG A 5 -10.65 0.11 8.25
N ALA A 6 -9.62 -0.47 8.86
CA ALA A 6 -9.17 -1.83 8.54
C ALA A 6 -10.28 -2.87 8.70
N ALA A 7 -11.13 -2.69 9.70
CA ALA A 7 -12.28 -3.55 9.97
C ALA A 7 -13.32 -3.57 8.82
N ASP A 8 -13.34 -2.54 7.97
CA ASP A 8 -14.29 -2.42 6.87
C ASP A 8 -13.73 -2.93 5.54
N TYR A 9 -12.47 -3.37 5.50
CA TYR A 9 -11.83 -3.83 4.27
C TYR A 9 -12.39 -5.17 3.79
N LYS A 10 -12.58 -5.27 2.47
CA LYS A 10 -13.04 -6.51 1.83
C LYS A 10 -11.85 -7.39 1.53
N THR A 11 -11.86 -8.60 2.07
CA THR A 11 -10.86 -9.64 1.79
C THR A 11 -11.42 -10.69 0.84
N MET A 12 -10.71 -10.97 -0.24
CA MET A 12 -11.09 -11.91 -1.28
C MET A 12 -10.00 -12.98 -1.45
N PRO A 13 -10.31 -14.28 -1.29
CA PRO A 13 -9.34 -15.33 -1.56
C PRO A 13 -9.02 -15.41 -3.05
N TRP A 14 -7.79 -15.76 -3.38
CA TRP A 14 -7.41 -16.00 -4.77
C TRP A 14 -8.00 -17.31 -5.28
N LYS A 15 -8.36 -17.35 -6.57
CA LYS A 15 -8.95 -18.54 -7.21
C LYS A 15 -8.06 -19.80 -7.11
N ASN A 16 -6.75 -19.62 -7.02
CA ASN A 16 -5.76 -20.68 -6.91
C ASN A 16 -5.52 -21.16 -5.47
N GLY A 17 -6.15 -20.52 -4.46
CA GLY A 17 -5.96 -20.85 -3.05
C GLY A 17 -4.59 -20.46 -2.46
N MET A 18 -3.72 -19.78 -3.22
CA MET A 18 -2.34 -19.46 -2.83
C MET A 18 -2.22 -18.17 -2.01
N GLY A 19 -3.34 -17.58 -1.62
CA GLY A 19 -3.36 -16.30 -0.93
C GLY A 19 -4.73 -15.62 -0.93
N SER A 20 -4.71 -14.38 -0.48
CA SER A 20 -5.88 -13.50 -0.47
C SER A 20 -5.47 -12.05 -0.71
N THR A 21 -6.43 -11.21 -1.09
CA THR A 21 -6.24 -9.77 -1.19
C THR A 21 -7.28 -9.04 -0.37
N THR A 22 -6.81 -8.15 0.50
CA THR A 22 -7.62 -7.20 1.25
C THR A 22 -7.54 -5.84 0.57
N GLU A 23 -8.66 -5.36 0.04
CA GLU A 23 -8.70 -4.08 -0.65
C GLU A 23 -8.81 -2.91 0.34
N ILE A 24 -7.88 -1.95 0.24
CA ILE A 24 -7.89 -0.72 1.04
C ILE A 24 -8.65 0.37 0.27
N ALA A 25 -8.24 0.63 -0.97
CA ALA A 25 -8.84 1.65 -1.81
C ALA A 25 -8.57 1.38 -3.30
N ILE A 26 -9.52 1.81 -4.13
CA ILE A 26 -9.43 1.75 -5.58
C ILE A 26 -10.03 3.02 -6.18
N HIS A 27 -9.49 3.47 -7.30
CA HIS A 27 -9.99 4.63 -8.03
C HIS A 27 -10.11 4.35 -9.54
N PRO A 28 -11.22 4.79 -10.19
CA PRO A 28 -12.42 5.37 -9.57
C PRO A 28 -13.10 4.40 -8.59
N ALA A 29 -14.01 4.92 -7.75
CA ALA A 29 -14.74 4.08 -6.81
C ALA A 29 -15.47 2.96 -7.58
N ASP A 30 -15.46 1.75 -7.04
CA ASP A 30 -16.05 0.55 -7.65
C ASP A 30 -15.44 0.11 -8.99
N ALA A 31 -14.26 0.64 -9.35
CA ALA A 31 -13.51 0.17 -10.50
C ALA A 31 -13.21 -1.34 -10.41
N LYS A 32 -13.08 -1.97 -11.57
CA LYS A 32 -12.67 -3.37 -11.69
C LYS A 32 -11.15 -3.48 -11.87
N LEU A 33 -10.61 -4.68 -11.72
CA LEU A 33 -9.17 -4.95 -11.85
C LEU A 33 -8.59 -4.63 -13.25
N ASP A 34 -9.43 -4.51 -14.27
CA ASP A 34 -9.05 -4.13 -15.64
C ASP A 34 -9.16 -2.60 -15.89
N ASP A 35 -9.88 -1.86 -15.06
CA ASP A 35 -10.26 -0.47 -15.32
C ASP A 35 -10.12 0.48 -14.11
N PHE A 36 -9.03 0.32 -13.36
CA PHE A 36 -8.63 1.29 -12.33
C PHE A 36 -7.52 2.22 -12.82
N ASP A 37 -7.45 3.41 -12.24
CA ASP A 37 -6.31 4.33 -12.35
C ASP A 37 -5.27 4.02 -11.30
N TRP A 38 -5.69 3.78 -10.06
CA TRP A 38 -4.82 3.25 -9.01
C TRP A 38 -5.59 2.35 -8.05
N ARG A 39 -4.86 1.44 -7.42
CA ARG A 39 -5.37 0.49 -6.44
C ARG A 39 -4.34 0.27 -5.35
N ILE A 40 -4.78 0.29 -4.10
CA ILE A 40 -3.98 0.01 -2.91
C ILE A 40 -4.64 -1.15 -2.18
N SER A 41 -3.87 -2.19 -1.92
CA SER A 41 -4.36 -3.41 -1.31
C SER A 41 -3.27 -4.07 -0.47
N MET A 42 -3.67 -4.89 0.49
CA MET A 42 -2.78 -5.85 1.12
C MET A 42 -2.96 -7.21 0.46
N ALA A 43 -1.89 -7.99 0.31
CA ALA A 43 -1.97 -9.36 -0.16
C ALA A 43 -1.31 -10.30 0.83
N GLN A 44 -2.03 -11.36 1.20
CA GLN A 44 -1.44 -12.49 1.86
C GLN A 44 -0.90 -13.45 0.79
N VAL A 45 0.40 -13.70 0.78
CA VAL A 45 1.05 -14.66 -0.11
C VAL A 45 1.39 -15.89 0.71
N ALA A 46 0.67 -16.99 0.50
CA ALA A 46 0.80 -18.20 1.30
C ALA A 46 1.71 -19.26 0.67
N SER A 47 1.97 -19.17 -0.64
CA SER A 47 2.86 -20.08 -1.34
C SER A 47 3.58 -19.39 -2.49
N ASP A 48 4.69 -19.99 -2.90
CA ASP A 48 5.41 -19.62 -4.11
C ASP A 48 4.48 -19.65 -5.33
N GLY A 49 4.75 -18.80 -6.31
CA GLY A 49 3.97 -18.83 -7.54
C GLY A 49 4.09 -17.59 -8.41
N PRO A 50 3.41 -17.62 -9.58
CA PRO A 50 3.35 -16.48 -10.46
C PRO A 50 2.46 -15.38 -9.89
N PHE A 51 2.86 -14.13 -10.13
CA PHE A 51 2.00 -12.98 -9.92
C PHE A 51 1.11 -12.76 -11.15
N SER A 52 -0.11 -12.26 -10.94
CA SER A 52 -0.95 -11.82 -12.05
C SER A 52 -0.30 -10.67 -12.80
N SER A 53 -0.39 -10.71 -14.13
CA SER A 53 0.08 -9.64 -15.01
C SER A 53 -1.03 -8.60 -15.23
N PHE A 54 -0.65 -7.33 -15.22
CA PHE A 54 -1.53 -6.18 -15.40
C PHE A 54 -0.94 -5.23 -16.44
N ALA A 55 -1.51 -5.24 -17.64
CA ALA A 55 -1.05 -4.44 -18.77
C ALA A 55 -0.97 -2.94 -18.44
N GLY A 56 0.20 -2.32 -18.65
CA GLY A 56 0.38 -0.87 -18.48
C GLY A 56 0.31 -0.38 -17.02
N ILE A 57 0.38 -1.28 -16.04
CA ILE A 57 0.37 -0.93 -14.62
C ILE A 57 1.80 -0.93 -14.07
N ASP A 58 2.13 0.08 -13.27
CA ASP A 58 3.30 0.06 -12.38
C ASP A 58 2.90 -0.40 -10.99
N ARG A 59 3.73 -1.23 -10.37
CA ARG A 59 3.53 -1.78 -9.02
C ARG A 59 4.63 -1.32 -8.08
N THR A 60 4.28 -1.07 -6.83
CA THR A 60 5.22 -1.00 -5.71
C THR A 60 4.77 -1.96 -4.62
N LEU A 61 5.68 -2.82 -4.18
CA LEU A 61 5.47 -3.83 -3.14
C LEU A 61 6.38 -3.57 -1.96
N LEU A 62 5.85 -3.76 -0.76
CA LEU A 62 6.59 -3.73 0.51
C LEU A 62 5.99 -4.72 1.49
N VAL A 63 6.84 -5.47 2.19
CA VAL A 63 6.40 -6.51 3.14
C VAL A 63 6.01 -5.87 4.47
N LEU A 64 4.79 -6.16 4.91
CA LEU A 64 4.23 -5.70 6.18
C LEU A 64 4.43 -6.74 7.30
N GLU A 65 4.31 -8.03 6.97
CA GLU A 65 4.45 -9.17 7.89
C GLU A 65 5.16 -10.34 7.21
N GLY A 66 5.87 -11.14 8.00
CA GLY A 66 6.66 -12.28 7.52
C GLY A 66 8.11 -11.91 7.16
N ASN A 67 8.88 -12.92 6.75
CA ASN A 67 10.34 -12.84 6.61
C ASN A 67 10.83 -12.34 5.26
N GLY A 68 9.93 -12.19 4.29
CA GLY A 68 10.22 -11.62 2.99
C GLY A 68 9.91 -12.53 1.80
N ILE A 69 10.09 -11.95 0.61
CA ILE A 69 9.77 -12.60 -0.66
C ILE A 69 10.83 -12.24 -1.71
N ASP A 70 11.28 -13.23 -2.46
CA ASP A 70 12.16 -13.05 -3.61
C ASP A 70 11.31 -12.92 -4.88
N LEU A 71 11.42 -11.79 -5.57
CA LEU A 71 10.76 -11.56 -6.85
C LEU A 71 11.74 -11.76 -8.01
N SER A 72 11.27 -12.52 -9.00
CA SER A 72 11.90 -12.64 -10.31
C SER A 72 11.01 -11.96 -11.35
N VAL A 73 11.41 -10.76 -11.77
CA VAL A 73 10.70 -9.97 -12.79
C VAL A 73 11.47 -10.08 -14.10
N ALA A 74 10.80 -10.48 -15.18
CA ALA A 74 11.43 -10.64 -16.48
C ALA A 74 12.17 -9.35 -16.92
N GLY A 75 13.40 -9.51 -17.40
CA GLY A 75 14.25 -8.40 -17.82
C GLY A 75 14.82 -7.54 -16.69
N ARG A 76 14.70 -7.97 -15.42
CA ARG A 76 15.29 -7.29 -14.27
C ARG A 76 16.11 -8.27 -13.41
N PRO A 77 17.10 -7.78 -12.64
CA PRO A 77 17.76 -8.58 -11.62
C PRO A 77 16.74 -9.08 -10.58
N PRO A 78 16.91 -10.31 -10.04
CA PRO A 78 16.13 -10.77 -8.90
C PRO A 78 16.26 -9.81 -7.71
N ALA A 79 15.17 -9.65 -6.96
CA ALA A 79 15.13 -8.76 -5.80
C ALA A 79 14.53 -9.48 -4.58
N ARG A 80 15.24 -9.45 -3.45
CA ARG A 80 14.67 -9.80 -2.15
C ARG A 80 13.96 -8.59 -1.57
N ILE A 81 12.74 -8.81 -1.09
CA ILE A 81 11.92 -7.78 -0.47
C ILE A 81 11.60 -8.24 0.95
N ASP A 82 12.16 -7.54 1.92
CA ASP A 82 11.93 -7.71 3.34
C ASP A 82 11.14 -6.53 3.92
N ARG A 83 11.09 -6.44 5.26
CA ARG A 83 10.37 -5.37 5.97
C ARG A 83 10.97 -3.97 5.82
N GLU A 84 12.19 -3.84 5.31
CA GLU A 84 12.84 -2.55 5.09
C GLU A 84 12.82 -2.14 3.60
N THR A 85 12.54 -3.08 2.72
CA THR A 85 12.58 -2.88 1.26
C THR A 85 11.26 -2.31 0.72
N ILE A 86 11.37 -1.34 -0.19
CA ILE A 86 10.28 -0.86 -1.05
C ILE A 86 10.71 -1.14 -2.50
N HIS A 87 9.94 -1.94 -3.23
CA HIS A 87 10.35 -2.41 -4.55
C HIS A 87 9.32 -2.06 -5.62
N SER A 88 9.72 -1.26 -6.62
CA SER A 88 8.88 -0.88 -7.75
C SER A 88 9.21 -1.66 -9.02
N PHE A 89 8.19 -2.21 -9.68
CA PHE A 89 8.33 -3.03 -10.87
C PHE A 89 7.12 -2.93 -11.82
N PRO A 90 7.31 -3.18 -13.13
CA PRO A 90 6.24 -3.20 -14.11
C PRO A 90 5.31 -4.38 -13.85
N GLY A 91 4.02 -4.12 -13.66
CA GLY A 91 2.99 -5.15 -13.48
C GLY A 91 2.69 -5.93 -14.77
N ASP A 92 3.14 -5.43 -15.93
CA ASP A 92 2.95 -6.05 -17.23
C ASP A 92 4.09 -7.03 -17.63
N GLN A 93 5.12 -7.17 -16.81
CA GLN A 93 6.17 -8.18 -17.03
C GLN A 93 5.86 -9.48 -16.29
N PRO A 94 6.17 -10.66 -16.88
CA PRO A 94 6.12 -11.94 -16.18
C PRO A 94 6.90 -11.84 -14.86
N THR A 95 6.22 -12.14 -13.77
CA THR A 95 6.76 -12.03 -12.41
C THR A 95 6.40 -13.29 -11.65
N SER A 96 7.38 -13.89 -10.99
CA SER A 96 7.18 -14.97 -10.02
C SER A 96 7.78 -14.61 -8.68
N ALA A 97 7.26 -15.25 -7.65
CA ALA A 97 7.65 -14.99 -6.29
C ALA A 97 7.96 -16.29 -5.55
N ARG A 98 9.00 -16.23 -4.71
CA ARG A 98 9.39 -17.30 -3.81
C ARG A 98 9.46 -16.75 -2.39
N LEU A 99 8.75 -17.38 -1.46
CA LEU A 99 8.77 -17.01 -0.06
C LEU A 99 10.14 -17.34 0.55
N VAL A 100 10.70 -16.41 1.31
CA VAL A 100 11.99 -16.61 1.98
C VAL A 100 11.84 -17.64 3.09
N ASP A 101 10.87 -17.42 3.97
CA ASP A 101 10.53 -18.31 5.08
C ASP A 101 9.10 -18.02 5.57
N GLY A 102 8.15 -18.85 5.13
CA GLY A 102 6.75 -18.75 5.49
C GLY A 102 5.95 -17.69 4.72
N ALA A 103 4.65 -17.65 5.00
CA ALA A 103 3.72 -16.71 4.37
C ALA A 103 4.04 -15.26 4.74
N ILE A 104 3.73 -14.34 3.84
CA ILE A 104 3.86 -12.89 4.08
C ILE A 104 2.52 -12.18 3.93
N VAL A 105 2.43 -11.00 4.52
CA VAL A 105 1.46 -9.97 4.12
C VAL A 105 2.24 -8.81 3.53
N ASP A 106 1.94 -8.45 2.28
CA ASP A 106 2.50 -7.25 1.64
C ASP A 106 1.45 -6.15 1.49
N LEU A 107 1.94 -4.92 1.31
CA LEU A 107 1.18 -3.83 0.71
C LEU A 107 1.57 -3.73 -0.76
N ASN A 108 0.57 -3.72 -1.63
CA ASN A 108 0.72 -3.59 -3.07
C ASN A 108 0.01 -2.32 -3.55
N VAL A 109 0.79 -1.40 -4.10
CA VAL A 109 0.33 -0.17 -4.75
C VAL A 109 0.42 -0.39 -6.25
N MET A 110 -0.67 -0.17 -6.96
CA MET A 110 -0.78 -0.33 -8.41
C MET A 110 -1.27 0.97 -9.02
N SER A 111 -0.64 1.45 -10.09
CA SER A 111 -1.11 2.63 -10.81
C SER A 111 -0.96 2.48 -12.32
N ARG A 112 -1.92 3.01 -13.07
CA ARG A 112 -1.91 3.00 -14.53
C ARG A 112 -0.86 4.00 -15.01
N ARG A 113 0.21 3.48 -15.61
CA ARG A 113 1.45 4.21 -15.95
C ARG A 113 1.23 5.48 -16.76
N LYS A 114 0.22 5.51 -17.62
CA LYS A 114 -0.13 6.66 -18.47
C LYS A 114 -1.07 7.67 -17.80
N THR A 115 -1.71 7.30 -16.69
CA THR A 115 -2.68 8.15 -15.99
C THR A 115 -2.11 8.76 -14.73
N VAL A 116 -1.47 7.96 -13.88
CA VAL A 116 -1.03 8.37 -12.55
C VAL A 116 0.28 7.70 -12.17
N ARG A 117 1.21 8.50 -11.65
CA ARG A 117 2.44 8.02 -11.02
C ARG A 117 2.23 7.97 -9.51
N HIS A 118 2.86 7.00 -8.86
CA HIS A 118 2.87 6.90 -7.41
C HIS A 118 4.29 6.93 -6.86
N ASP A 119 4.45 7.49 -5.66
CA ASP A 119 5.68 7.48 -4.87
C ASP A 119 5.35 6.95 -3.47
N VAL A 120 6.11 5.96 -3.00
CA VAL A 120 5.86 5.28 -1.72
C VAL A 120 7.02 5.50 -0.77
N LYS A 121 6.71 5.89 0.46
CA LYS A 121 7.68 6.09 1.54
C LYS A 121 7.19 5.51 2.84
N ARG A 122 8.11 4.96 3.64
CA ARG A 122 7.89 4.70 5.07
C ARG A 122 8.37 5.90 5.88
N ILE A 123 7.52 6.34 6.81
CA ILE A 123 7.77 7.47 7.70
C ILE A 123 7.70 6.95 9.13
N LYS A 124 8.81 7.05 9.85
CA LYS A 124 8.87 6.77 11.29
C LYS A 124 8.53 8.06 12.04
N LEU A 125 7.51 8.01 12.88
CA LEU A 125 7.01 9.13 13.66
C LEU A 125 7.31 8.87 15.14
N ALA A 126 8.23 9.66 15.69
CA ALA A 126 8.53 9.69 17.12
C ALA A 126 7.94 10.92 17.82
N GLN A 127 7.53 11.93 17.05
CA GLN A 127 6.98 13.18 17.53
C GLN A 127 5.95 13.71 16.53
N ARG A 128 5.25 14.78 16.92
CA ARG A 128 4.30 15.47 16.05
C ARG A 128 4.95 15.84 14.70
N LEU A 129 4.21 15.62 13.62
CA LEU A 129 4.55 16.05 12.28
C LEU A 129 3.38 16.84 11.68
N ASP A 130 3.64 18.08 11.24
CA ASP A 130 2.69 18.81 10.41
C ASP A 130 2.98 18.51 8.94
N PHE A 131 1.96 18.10 8.20
CA PHE A 131 2.06 17.66 6.81
C PHE A 131 1.15 18.49 5.90
N THR A 132 1.74 19.07 4.86
CA THR A 132 1.00 19.80 3.82
C THR A 132 0.73 18.92 2.61
N VAL A 133 -0.55 18.73 2.30
CA VAL A 133 -1.01 17.86 1.21
C VAL A 133 -0.93 18.60 -0.12
N SER A 134 0.13 18.36 -0.89
CA SER A 134 0.35 18.98 -2.21
C SER A 134 -0.24 18.20 -3.38
N THR A 135 -0.41 16.89 -3.24
CA THR A 135 -1.13 16.03 -4.19
C THR A 135 -1.96 15.01 -3.42
N GLN A 136 -2.83 14.25 -4.10
CA GLN A 136 -3.58 13.20 -3.43
C GLN A 136 -2.60 12.21 -2.78
N THR A 137 -2.73 12.01 -1.48
CA THR A 137 -1.81 11.19 -0.69
C THR A 137 -2.62 10.25 0.18
N ILE A 138 -2.25 8.97 0.16
CA ILE A 138 -2.81 7.96 1.03
C ILE A 138 -1.79 7.67 2.12
N PHE A 139 -2.22 7.70 3.38
CA PHE A 139 -1.40 7.26 4.50
C PHE A 139 -2.00 5.99 5.08
N VAL A 140 -1.18 4.97 5.29
CA VAL A 140 -1.57 3.70 5.93
C VAL A 140 -0.74 3.56 7.20
N VAL A 141 -1.37 3.34 8.34
CA VAL A 141 -0.64 3.05 9.59
C VAL A 141 -0.07 1.64 9.48
N GLU A 142 1.25 1.53 9.40
CA GLU A 142 1.94 0.24 9.31
C GLU A 142 2.08 -0.42 10.68
N GLN A 143 2.37 0.39 11.71
CA GLN A 143 2.58 -0.04 13.09
C GLN A 143 2.24 1.09 14.07
N GLY A 144 1.65 0.73 15.22
CA GLY A 144 1.34 1.68 16.29
C GLY A 144 -0.01 2.38 16.09
N GLN A 145 -0.15 3.55 16.70
CA GLN A 145 -1.39 4.34 16.66
C GLN A 145 -1.09 5.80 16.32
N LEU A 146 -1.89 6.35 15.43
CA LEU A 146 -1.74 7.73 14.97
C LEU A 146 -3.02 8.50 15.20
N GLU A 147 -2.98 9.54 16.02
CA GLU A 147 -4.02 10.56 15.96
C GLU A 147 -3.71 11.50 14.80
N ILE A 148 -4.70 11.72 13.94
CA ILE A 148 -4.62 12.64 12.81
C ILE A 148 -5.66 13.74 12.96
N VAL A 149 -5.25 14.97 12.72
CA VAL A 149 -6.08 16.17 12.87
C VAL A 149 -6.06 16.95 11.56
N ASP A 150 -7.24 17.26 11.01
CA ASP A 150 -7.43 18.31 10.01
C ASP A 150 -8.24 19.48 10.62
N GLN A 151 -8.62 20.48 9.82
CA GLN A 151 -9.36 21.65 10.32
C GLN A 151 -10.73 21.33 10.95
N THR A 152 -11.30 20.16 10.62
CA THR A 152 -12.68 19.79 10.93
C THR A 152 -12.79 18.48 11.70
N THR A 153 -11.78 17.63 11.60
CA THR A 153 -11.86 16.23 12.01
C THR A 153 -10.61 15.84 12.78
N THR A 154 -10.81 15.19 13.93
CA THR A 154 -9.76 14.46 14.66
C THR A 154 -10.11 12.98 14.66
N ALA A 155 -9.14 12.12 14.37
CA ALA A 155 -9.36 10.69 14.38
C ALA A 155 -8.13 9.93 14.89
N LEU A 156 -8.35 8.96 15.78
CA LEU A 156 -7.35 7.97 16.14
C LEU A 156 -7.39 6.81 15.14
N LEU A 157 -6.25 6.49 14.54
CA LEU A 157 -6.04 5.43 13.56
C LEU A 157 -5.20 4.31 14.19
N GLY A 158 -5.65 3.08 14.05
CA GLY A 158 -4.90 1.89 14.45
C GLY A 158 -4.11 1.28 13.29
N GLU A 159 -3.43 0.16 13.53
CA GLU A 159 -2.73 -0.57 12.48
C GLU A 159 -3.66 -0.92 11.31
N ARG A 160 -3.13 -0.77 10.09
CA ARG A 160 -3.82 -0.96 8.81
C ARG A 160 -4.94 0.03 8.51
N ASP A 161 -5.36 0.89 9.43
CA ASP A 161 -6.22 2.01 9.08
C ASP A 161 -5.49 2.94 8.09
N ALA A 162 -6.27 3.58 7.22
CA ALA A 162 -5.73 4.48 6.22
C ALA A 162 -6.54 5.78 6.14
N ILE A 163 -5.91 6.81 5.60
CA ILE A 163 -6.58 8.04 5.20
C ILE A 163 -6.26 8.38 3.75
N ILE A 164 -7.26 8.87 3.03
CA ILE A 164 -7.08 9.54 1.74
C ILE A 164 -7.15 11.05 2.00
N ALA A 165 -6.05 11.73 1.72
CA ALA A 165 -5.95 13.18 1.76
C ALA A 165 -5.80 13.74 0.35
N SER A 166 -6.38 14.90 0.12
CA SER A 166 -6.33 15.64 -1.15
C SER A 166 -6.10 17.12 -0.87
N ARG A 167 -5.91 17.91 -1.93
CA ARG A 167 -5.71 19.37 -1.81
C ARG A 167 -6.85 20.11 -1.09
N THR A 168 -8.05 19.53 -1.06
CA THR A 168 -9.20 20.03 -0.27
C THR A 168 -9.02 19.85 1.24
N THR A 169 -8.02 19.09 1.68
CA THR A 169 -7.58 18.98 3.08
C THR A 169 -6.08 19.29 3.14
N PRO A 170 -5.70 20.57 2.98
CA PRO A 170 -4.33 20.93 2.64
C PRO A 170 -3.34 20.78 3.80
N ALA A 171 -3.82 20.78 5.05
CA ALA A 171 -2.99 20.66 6.24
C ALA A 171 -3.50 19.52 7.13
N LEU A 172 -2.57 18.66 7.53
CA LEU A 172 -2.80 17.57 8.47
C LEU A 172 -1.75 17.66 9.58
N THR A 173 -2.17 17.38 10.81
CA THR A 173 -1.27 17.19 11.95
C THR A 173 -1.29 15.73 12.35
N PHE A 174 -0.11 15.14 12.46
CA PHE A 174 0.11 13.73 12.81
C PHE A 174 0.65 13.69 14.25
N ASN A 175 -0.11 13.13 15.18
CA ASN A 175 0.23 12.99 16.59
C ASN A 175 0.39 11.50 16.93
N PRO A 176 1.62 10.93 16.87
CA PRO A 176 1.85 9.52 17.13
C PRO A 176 1.64 9.18 18.62
N GLN A 177 0.94 8.09 18.92
CA GLN A 177 0.68 7.62 20.29
C GLN A 177 1.78 6.63 20.72
N GLY A 178 3.03 7.08 20.67
CA GLY A 178 4.24 6.24 20.80
C GLY A 178 4.94 5.98 19.45
N PRO A 179 5.98 5.13 19.39
CA PRO A 179 6.68 4.82 18.14
C PRO A 179 5.70 4.32 17.07
N THR A 180 5.50 5.11 16.02
CA THR A 180 4.49 4.85 15.00
C THR A 180 5.15 4.85 13.62
N GLN A 181 4.76 3.91 12.78
CA GLN A 181 5.23 3.84 11.39
C GLN A 181 4.06 3.99 10.44
N VAL A 182 4.23 4.86 9.45
CA VAL A 182 3.20 5.19 8.47
C VAL A 182 3.77 5.05 7.08
N ILE A 183 3.03 4.41 6.19
CA ILE A 183 3.34 4.37 4.76
C ILE A 183 2.60 5.52 4.07
N SER A 184 3.34 6.38 3.39
CA SER A 184 2.80 7.46 2.57
C SER A 184 2.86 7.06 1.09
N ILE A 185 1.74 7.21 0.39
CA ILE A 185 1.59 6.93 -1.05
C ILE A 185 1.10 8.21 -1.72
N GLN A 186 2.00 8.92 -2.38
CA GLN A 186 1.66 10.15 -3.11
C GLN A 186 1.32 9.80 -4.55
N LEU A 187 0.18 10.29 -5.03
CA LEU A 187 -0.31 10.13 -6.40
C LEU A 187 -0.12 11.46 -7.16
N ARG A 188 0.40 11.39 -8.38
CA ARG A 188 0.74 12.54 -9.24
C ARG A 188 0.35 12.33 -10.70
#